data_AF-A0A5C8CDS6-F1
#
_entry.id   AF-A0A5C8CDS6-F1
#
_cell.length_a   1.000
_cell.length_b   1.000
_cell.length_c   1.000
_cell.angle_alpha   90.00
_cell.angle_beta   90.00
_cell.angle_gamma   90.00
#
_symmetry.space_group_name_H-M   'P 1'
#
loop_
_entity.id
_entity.type
_entity.pdbx_description
1 polymer ?
#
loop_
_entity_poly.entity_id
_entity_poly.type
_entity_poly.pdbx_seq_one_letter_code
_entity_poly.pdbx_strand_id
1 'polypeptide(L)'
;MDHSVHNKLVSFIWSIADDCLRDVYVRGKYRDIILPMVVLRRLDTLLEPTKAEILAEVQDQQAEPDFVELDDLPLRHISGYVFYNSSQWTLKSLFETATNNQQILLANFEDYLRGFSDNVKEIIDCFNLFAQIRHMANKDVLLDVLEKFVSPYINLSPFETQDPNGYKLGGLSNLGMGYVFEELIRKFNEENNEEAGEHFTPREVIDLMTHLVFDPIKDRIPYALSVYDPACGSGGMLTEA
;
A
#
# COMPACT_ATOMS: atom_id res chain seq x y z
N MET A 1 -21.35 -3.44 5.17
CA MET A 1 -20.16 -2.62 4.89
C MET A 1 -20.60 -1.29 4.29
N ASP A 2 -19.92 -0.19 4.60
CA ASP A 2 -20.28 1.12 4.06
C ASP A 2 -19.65 1.32 2.66
N HIS A 3 -20.33 0.79 1.64
CA HIS A 3 -19.91 0.93 0.23
C HIS A 3 -19.72 2.39 -0.19
N SER A 4 -20.35 3.35 0.50
CA SER A 4 -20.21 4.78 0.22
C SER A 4 -18.80 5.29 0.51
N VAL A 5 -18.19 4.81 1.60
CA VAL A 5 -16.83 5.22 2.02
C VAL A 5 -15.79 4.69 1.04
N HIS A 6 -15.89 3.40 0.65
CA HIS A 6 -14.97 2.82 -0.34
C HIS A 6 -15.08 3.51 -1.70
N ASN A 7 -16.30 3.79 -2.17
CA ASN A 7 -16.50 4.49 -3.44
C ASN A 7 -15.92 5.90 -3.44
N LYS A 8 -16.04 6.65 -2.34
CA LYS A 8 -15.42 7.98 -2.20
C LYS A 8 -13.90 7.89 -2.26
N LEU A 9 -13.31 6.94 -1.54
CA LEU A 9 -11.86 6.72 -1.54
C LEU A 9 -11.34 6.34 -2.93
N VAL A 10 -11.99 5.38 -3.60
CA VAL A 10 -11.65 4.98 -4.97
C VAL A 10 -11.78 6.17 -5.93
N SER A 11 -12.81 7.00 -5.77
CA SER A 11 -13.00 8.18 -6.63
C SER A 11 -11.93 9.25 -6.40
N PHE A 12 -11.49 9.45 -5.15
CA PHE A 12 -10.38 10.34 -4.81
C PHE A 12 -9.05 9.82 -5.38
N ILE A 13 -8.73 8.54 -5.16
CA ILE A 13 -7.51 7.94 -5.70
C ILE A 13 -7.49 8.04 -7.22
N TRP A 14 -8.65 7.83 -7.85
CA TRP A 14 -8.81 7.98 -9.29
C TRP A 14 -8.56 9.42 -9.76
N SER A 15 -9.01 10.44 -9.01
CA SER A 15 -8.76 11.83 -9.38
C SER A 15 -7.28 12.21 -9.34
N ILE A 16 -6.44 11.51 -8.56
CA ILE A 16 -4.98 11.72 -8.58
C ILE A 16 -4.39 11.45 -9.98
N ALA A 17 -4.88 10.40 -10.64
CA ALA A 17 -4.46 10.07 -12.00
C ALA A 17 -4.83 11.19 -12.99
N ASP A 18 -6.02 11.77 -12.85
CA ASP A 18 -6.49 12.86 -13.69
C ASP A 18 -5.80 14.20 -13.41
N ASP A 19 -5.50 14.48 -12.13
CA ASP A 19 -4.95 15.76 -11.68
C ASP A 19 -3.43 15.86 -11.90
N CYS A 20 -2.69 14.77 -11.65
CA CYS A 20 -1.23 14.81 -11.57
C CYS A 20 -0.52 14.07 -12.72
N LEU A 21 -1.15 13.04 -13.29
CA LEU A 21 -0.46 12.12 -14.21
C LEU A 21 -0.77 12.38 -15.69
N ARG A 22 -1.79 13.19 -15.99
CA ARG A 22 -2.34 13.33 -17.36
C ARG A 22 -1.36 13.80 -18.42
N ASP A 23 -0.51 14.77 -18.07
CA ASP A 23 0.44 15.36 -19.01
C ASP A 23 1.81 14.66 -18.97
N VAL A 24 1.97 13.65 -18.11
CA VAL A 24 3.23 12.93 -17.88
C VAL A 24 3.16 11.49 -18.40
N TYR A 25 2.03 10.82 -18.16
CA TYR A 25 1.81 9.42 -18.52
C TYR A 25 0.64 9.30 -19.50
N VAL A 26 0.69 8.29 -20.36
CA VAL A 26 -0.50 7.87 -21.10
C VAL A 26 -1.48 7.20 -20.14
N ARG A 27 -2.79 7.33 -20.37
CA ARG A 27 -3.84 6.80 -19.46
C ARG A 27 -3.62 5.36 -19.03
N GLY A 28 -3.28 4.47 -19.97
CA GLY A 28 -3.05 3.06 -19.64
C GLY A 28 -1.85 2.78 -18.73
N LYS A 29 -1.00 3.79 -18.48
CA LYS A 29 0.14 3.72 -17.56
C LYS A 29 -0.14 4.29 -16.17
N TYR A 30 -1.32 4.86 -15.93
CA TYR A 30 -1.67 5.35 -14.60
C TYR A 30 -1.69 4.23 -13.56
N ARG A 31 -2.11 3.02 -13.94
CA ARG A 31 -2.12 1.85 -13.04
C ARG A 31 -0.73 1.53 -12.47
N ASP A 32 0.31 1.74 -13.28
CA ASP A 32 1.71 1.49 -12.92
C ASP A 32 2.23 2.50 -11.87
N ILE A 33 1.47 3.55 -11.55
CA ILE A 33 1.79 4.58 -10.55
C ILE A 33 0.82 4.50 -9.37
N ILE A 34 -0.48 4.48 -9.66
CA ILE A 34 -1.53 4.56 -8.64
C ILE A 34 -1.56 3.31 -7.77
N LEU A 35 -1.53 2.11 -8.36
CA LEU A 35 -1.59 0.87 -7.56
C LEU A 35 -0.38 0.73 -6.61
N PRO A 36 0.88 0.94 -7.08
CA PRO A 36 2.03 0.90 -6.17
C PRO A 36 1.97 1.97 -5.08
N MET A 37 1.56 3.20 -5.40
CA MET A 37 1.49 4.28 -4.41
C MET A 37 0.42 4.04 -3.35
N VAL A 38 -0.71 3.43 -3.71
CA VAL A 38 -1.74 3.00 -2.76
C VAL A 38 -1.18 1.95 -1.79
N VAL A 39 -0.50 0.93 -2.30
CA VAL A 39 0.14 -0.12 -1.48
C VAL A 39 1.19 0.51 -0.57
N LEU A 40 2.06 1.34 -1.12
CA LEU A 40 3.12 2.02 -0.38
C LEU A 40 2.56 2.90 0.74
N ARG A 41 1.49 3.66 0.47
CA ARG A 41 0.83 4.49 1.49
C ARG A 41 0.15 3.64 2.56
N ARG A 42 -0.47 2.51 2.21
CA ARG A 42 -1.02 1.58 3.21
C ARG A 42 0.08 1.08 4.14
N LEU A 43 1.20 0.59 3.59
CA LEU A 43 2.34 0.11 4.40
C LEU A 43 2.89 1.22 5.30
N ASP A 44 3.08 2.43 4.77
CA ASP A 44 3.55 3.59 5.54
C ASP A 44 2.63 3.88 6.74
N THR A 45 1.31 3.93 6.53
CA THR A 45 0.34 4.22 7.61
C THR A 45 0.32 3.16 8.72
N LEU A 46 0.68 1.91 8.41
CA LEU A 46 0.77 0.84 9.41
C LEU A 46 2.02 0.97 10.28
N LEU A 47 3.09 1.56 9.74
CA LEU A 47 4.38 1.74 10.42
C LEU A 47 4.53 3.12 11.08
N GLU A 48 3.73 4.13 10.69
CA GLU A 48 3.74 5.47 11.27
C GLU A 48 3.75 5.47 12.82
N PRO A 49 2.90 4.68 13.53
CA PRO A 49 2.86 4.69 14.99
C PRO A 49 4.13 4.18 15.67
N THR A 50 4.86 3.26 15.03
CA THR A 50 6.03 2.57 15.60
C THR A 50 7.36 3.15 15.11
N LYS A 51 7.31 4.20 14.28
CA LYS A 51 8.48 4.76 13.60
C LYS A 51 9.58 5.20 14.55
N ALA A 52 9.23 5.88 15.64
CA ALA A 52 10.21 6.39 16.60
C ALA A 52 10.95 5.26 17.32
N GLU A 53 10.23 4.18 17.67
CA GLU A 53 10.81 3.00 18.33
C GLU A 53 11.70 2.22 17.37
N ILE A 54 11.29 2.05 16.12
CA ILE A 54 12.13 1.43 15.07
C ILE A 54 13.43 2.21 14.89
N LEU A 55 13.38 3.55 14.83
CA LEU A 55 14.58 4.35 14.64
C LEU A 55 15.52 4.30 15.85
N ALA A 56 14.99 4.22 17.06
CA ALA A 56 15.79 4.02 18.26
C ALA A 56 16.51 2.66 18.22
N GLU A 57 15.79 1.58 17.91
CA GLU A 57 16.35 0.23 17.78
C GLU A 57 17.43 0.16 16.68
N VAL A 58 17.17 0.77 15.52
CA VAL A 58 18.14 0.85 14.42
C VAL A 58 19.42 1.57 14.88
N GLN A 59 19.30 2.65 15.65
CA GLN A 59 20.46 3.38 16.18
C GLN A 59 21.22 2.54 17.21
N ASP A 60 20.51 1.83 18.09
CA ASP A 60 21.11 0.97 19.11
C ASP A 60 21.91 -0.17 18.45
N GLN A 61 21.33 -0.85 17.45
CA GLN A 61 22.02 -1.88 16.67
C GLN A 61 23.25 -1.33 15.94
N GLN A 62 23.13 -0.16 15.31
CA GLN A 62 24.25 0.48 14.59
C GLN A 62 25.38 0.95 15.51
N ALA A 63 25.12 1.15 16.80
CA ALA A 63 26.11 1.51 17.79
C ALA A 63 26.91 0.31 18.32
N GLU A 64 26.50 -0.92 17.98
CA GLU A 64 27.19 -2.13 18.42
C GLU A 64 28.56 -2.28 17.73
N PRO A 65 29.61 -2.68 18.47
CA PRO A 65 30.97 -2.80 17.91
C PRO A 65 31.09 -3.79 16.76
N ASP A 66 30.24 -4.82 16.75
CA ASP A 66 30.24 -5.93 15.80
C ASP A 66 29.10 -5.82 14.76
N PHE A 67 28.51 -4.62 14.59
CA PHE A 67 27.44 -4.38 13.63
C PHE A 67 27.89 -4.69 12.20
N VAL A 68 27.17 -5.62 11.54
CA VAL A 68 27.36 -5.96 10.12
C VAL A 68 26.12 -5.58 9.31
N GLU A 69 24.96 -5.99 9.80
CA GLU A 69 23.64 -5.74 9.22
C GLU A 69 22.60 -5.66 10.34
N LEU A 70 21.41 -5.14 10.02
CA LEU A 70 20.32 -5.03 10.98
C LEU A 70 19.77 -6.42 11.33
N ASP A 71 19.48 -6.65 12.60
CA ASP A 71 18.67 -7.79 13.02
C ASP A 71 17.19 -7.47 12.80
N ASP A 72 16.58 -8.21 11.87
CA ASP A 72 15.18 -8.10 11.50
C ASP A 72 14.20 -8.44 12.64
N LEU A 73 14.58 -9.33 13.57
CA LEU A 73 13.65 -9.90 14.54
C LEU A 73 13.09 -8.84 15.52
N PRO A 74 13.93 -8.02 16.18
CA PRO A 74 13.45 -6.90 17.00
C PRO A 74 12.58 -5.92 16.22
N LEU A 75 12.99 -5.58 14.99
CA LEU A 75 12.29 -4.59 14.16
C LEU A 75 10.88 -5.04 13.78
N ARG A 76 10.71 -6.33 13.44
CA ARG A 76 9.39 -6.94 13.17
C ARG A 76 8.54 -7.04 14.44
N HIS A 77 9.16 -7.31 15.58
CA HIS A 77 8.46 -7.33 16.86
C HIS A 77 7.93 -5.94 17.25
N ILE A 78 8.74 -4.90 17.08
CA ILE A 78 8.35 -3.50 17.32
C ILE A 78 7.25 -3.07 16.36
N SER A 79 7.39 -3.37 15.06
CA SER A 79 6.38 -2.98 14.09
C SER A 79 5.04 -3.69 14.29
N GLY A 80 5.07 -4.90 14.86
CA GLY A 80 3.90 -5.78 14.97
C GLY A 80 3.52 -6.45 13.65
N TYR A 81 4.36 -6.32 12.62
CA TYR A 81 4.14 -6.88 11.29
C TYR A 81 5.34 -7.70 10.82
N VAL A 82 5.14 -8.51 9.78
CA VAL A 82 6.21 -9.24 9.10
C VAL A 82 7.13 -8.34 8.26
N PHE A 83 7.03 -7.03 8.41
CA PHE A 83 7.80 -6.03 7.68
C PHE A 83 8.04 -4.80 8.57
N TYR A 84 9.01 -3.98 8.18
CA TYR A 84 9.37 -2.73 8.85
C TYR A 84 9.99 -1.75 7.84
N ASN A 85 10.26 -0.51 8.28
CA ASN A 85 11.02 0.47 7.50
C ASN A 85 12.00 1.24 8.41
N SER A 86 13.29 1.03 8.17
CA SER A 86 14.40 1.61 8.93
C SER A 86 14.88 2.99 8.45
N SER A 87 14.37 3.50 7.32
CA SER A 87 14.68 4.86 6.88
C SER A 87 14.12 5.87 7.88
N GLN A 88 14.75 7.04 8.04
CA GLN A 88 14.18 8.10 8.87
C GLN A 88 12.86 8.68 8.32
N TRP A 89 12.56 8.41 7.06
CA TRP A 89 11.44 9.00 6.34
C TRP A 89 10.14 8.17 6.48
N THR A 90 9.04 8.89 6.52
CA THR A 90 7.67 8.48 6.16
C THR A 90 7.22 9.29 4.95
N LEU A 91 6.17 8.87 4.23
CA LEU A 91 5.65 9.66 3.11
C LEU A 91 5.23 11.07 3.55
N LYS A 92 4.63 11.21 4.74
CA LYS A 92 4.30 12.51 5.33
C LYS A 92 5.55 13.37 5.54
N SER A 93 6.58 12.83 6.18
CA SER A 93 7.81 13.59 6.43
C SER A 93 8.56 13.97 5.14
N LEU A 94 8.48 13.13 4.09
CA LEU A 94 9.03 13.44 2.78
C LEU A 94 8.32 14.65 2.17
N PHE A 95 7.00 14.71 2.30
CA PHE A 95 6.20 15.84 1.84
C PHE A 95 6.49 17.11 2.66
N GLU A 96 6.50 17.01 3.99
CA GLU A 96 6.74 18.14 4.90
C GLU A 96 8.15 18.72 4.78
N THR A 97 9.14 17.86 4.50
CA THR A 97 10.55 18.24 4.33
C THR A 97 10.90 18.55 2.87
N ALA A 98 9.95 18.38 1.95
CA ALA A 98 10.17 18.70 0.55
C ALA A 98 10.53 20.19 0.41
N THR A 99 11.72 20.45 -0.08
CA THR A 99 12.15 21.79 -0.49
C THR A 99 11.90 21.95 -1.98
N ASN A 100 12.10 23.14 -2.54
CA ASN A 100 12.05 23.39 -3.98
C ASN A 100 13.17 22.65 -4.78
N ASN A 101 13.83 21.64 -4.20
CA ASN A 101 14.87 20.85 -4.83
C ASN A 101 14.41 19.40 -5.03
N GLN A 102 13.99 19.09 -6.25
CA GLN A 102 13.54 17.77 -6.68
C GLN A 102 14.60 16.68 -6.50
N GLN A 103 15.89 17.03 -6.61
CA GLN A 103 16.96 16.04 -6.48
C GLN A 103 17.12 15.57 -5.02
N ILE A 104 16.89 16.47 -4.06
CA ILE A 104 16.86 16.12 -2.63
C ILE A 104 15.62 15.29 -2.32
N LEU A 105 14.44 15.68 -2.83
CA LEU A 105 13.22 14.90 -2.67
C LEU A 105 13.39 13.47 -3.21
N LEU A 106 13.93 13.34 -4.43
CA LEU A 106 14.22 12.04 -5.04
C LEU A 106 15.17 11.21 -4.18
N ALA A 107 16.28 11.79 -3.70
CA ALA A 107 17.24 11.08 -2.87
C ALA A 107 16.60 10.58 -1.55
N ASN A 108 15.80 11.43 -0.89
CA ASN A 108 15.11 11.07 0.35
C ASN A 108 14.05 9.98 0.10
N PHE A 109 13.32 10.07 -1.03
CA PHE A 109 12.33 9.06 -1.39
C PHE A 109 13.00 7.72 -1.73
N GLU A 110 14.13 7.73 -2.42
CA GLU A 110 14.87 6.49 -2.67
C GLU A 110 15.43 5.87 -1.39
N ASP A 111 15.90 6.68 -0.43
CA ASP A 111 16.28 6.21 0.90
C ASP A 111 15.10 5.56 1.63
N TYR A 112 13.94 6.22 1.61
CA TYR A 112 12.68 5.68 2.13
C TYR A 112 12.34 4.29 1.56
N LEU A 113 12.44 4.12 0.24
CA LEU A 113 12.19 2.83 -0.42
C LEU A 113 13.23 1.76 -0.02
N ARG A 114 14.51 2.13 0.10
CA ARG A 114 15.58 1.20 0.52
C ARG A 114 15.48 0.80 1.99
N GLY A 115 14.85 1.61 2.83
CA GLY A 115 14.67 1.34 4.25
C GLY A 115 13.71 0.19 4.57
N PHE A 116 12.92 -0.28 3.60
CA PHE A 116 12.00 -1.39 3.83
C PHE A 116 12.71 -2.75 4.03
N SER A 117 12.06 -3.66 4.74
CA SER A 117 12.47 -5.07 4.84
C SER A 117 12.40 -5.78 3.48
N ASP A 118 13.14 -6.88 3.32
CA ASP A 118 13.37 -7.51 2.02
C ASP A 118 12.10 -8.00 1.31
N ASN A 119 11.12 -8.50 2.05
CA ASN A 119 9.81 -8.87 1.51
C ASN A 119 9.07 -7.69 0.87
N VAL A 120 9.20 -6.48 1.41
CA VAL A 120 8.59 -5.28 0.83
C VAL A 120 9.45 -4.72 -0.30
N LYS A 121 10.78 -4.85 -0.23
CA LYS A 121 11.67 -4.50 -1.36
C LYS A 121 11.34 -5.32 -2.61
N GLU A 122 11.02 -6.60 -2.47
CA GLU A 122 10.57 -7.44 -3.59
C GLU A 122 9.29 -6.87 -4.22
N ILE A 123 8.32 -6.44 -3.41
CA ILE A 123 7.09 -5.78 -3.89
C ILE A 123 7.43 -4.48 -4.63
N ILE A 124 8.34 -3.67 -4.09
CA ILE A 124 8.80 -2.41 -4.69
C ILE A 124 9.43 -2.67 -6.06
N ASP A 125 10.24 -3.73 -6.19
CA ASP A 125 10.89 -4.13 -7.45
C ASP A 125 9.88 -4.68 -8.47
N CYS A 126 8.91 -5.50 -8.05
CA CYS A 126 7.83 -5.99 -8.92
C CYS A 126 7.01 -4.85 -9.52
N PHE A 127 6.78 -3.78 -8.75
CA PHE A 127 6.12 -2.57 -9.24
C PHE A 127 7.05 -1.60 -9.97
N ASN A 128 8.35 -1.88 -10.04
CA ASN A 128 9.38 -1.02 -10.62
C ASN A 128 9.35 0.42 -10.05
N LEU A 129 9.07 0.54 -8.74
CA LEU A 129 8.79 1.81 -8.08
C LEU A 129 9.95 2.81 -8.21
N PHE A 130 11.20 2.36 -8.07
CA PHE A 130 12.37 3.25 -8.24
C PHE A 130 12.38 3.96 -9.60
N ALA A 131 12.06 3.27 -10.69
CA ALA A 131 12.02 3.88 -12.01
C ALA A 131 10.86 4.88 -12.12
N GLN A 132 9.70 4.55 -11.56
CA GLN A 132 8.54 5.43 -11.58
C GLN A 132 8.75 6.71 -10.77
N ILE A 133 9.33 6.60 -9.56
CA ILE A 133 9.67 7.77 -8.73
C ILE A 133 10.67 8.68 -9.45
N ARG A 134 11.72 8.11 -10.06
CA ARG A 134 12.69 8.88 -10.88
C ARG A 134 12.02 9.58 -12.06
N HIS A 135 11.12 8.89 -12.75
CA HIS A 135 10.39 9.48 -13.87
C HIS A 135 9.52 10.65 -13.41
N MET A 136 8.76 10.48 -12.33
CA MET A 136 7.93 11.55 -11.76
C MET A 136 8.77 12.73 -11.27
N ALA A 137 9.93 12.50 -10.66
CA ALA A 137 10.84 13.56 -10.24
C ALA A 137 11.40 14.34 -11.44
N ASN A 138 11.82 13.66 -12.49
CA ASN A 138 12.31 14.29 -13.73
C ASN A 138 11.24 15.07 -14.50
N LYS A 139 9.97 14.82 -14.19
CA LYS A 139 8.80 15.47 -14.79
C LYS A 139 8.16 16.51 -13.87
N ASP A 140 8.79 16.79 -12.72
CA ASP A 140 8.34 17.73 -11.72
C ASP A 140 6.93 17.44 -11.14
N VAL A 141 6.47 16.18 -11.16
CA VAL A 141 5.14 15.78 -10.64
C VAL A 141 5.20 14.90 -9.38
N LEU A 142 6.40 14.49 -8.94
CA LEU A 142 6.54 13.60 -7.77
C LEU A 142 5.94 14.22 -6.51
N LEU A 143 6.16 15.52 -6.29
CA LEU A 143 5.66 16.21 -5.10
C LEU A 143 4.12 16.29 -5.09
N ASP A 144 3.52 16.59 -6.24
CA ASP A 144 2.05 16.68 -6.37
C ASP A 144 1.38 15.33 -6.12
N VAL A 145 1.96 14.25 -6.66
CA VAL A 145 1.47 12.89 -6.41
C VAL A 145 1.59 12.56 -4.92
N LEU A 146 2.73 12.87 -4.31
CA LEU A 146 2.97 12.63 -2.89
C LEU A 146 1.95 13.39 -2.03
N GLU A 147 1.72 14.68 -2.30
CA GLU A 147 0.74 15.53 -1.61
C GLU A 147 -0.65 14.87 -1.57
N LYS A 148 -1.10 14.35 -2.71
CA LYS A 148 -2.41 13.69 -2.82
C LYS A 148 -2.48 12.42 -1.97
N PHE A 149 -1.43 11.61 -1.95
CA PHE A 149 -1.39 10.37 -1.18
C PHE A 149 -1.20 10.57 0.33
N VAL A 150 -0.65 11.69 0.77
CA VAL A 150 -0.55 12.05 2.20
C VAL A 150 -1.66 12.99 2.65
N SER A 151 -2.62 13.30 1.76
CA SER A 151 -3.71 14.23 2.03
C SER A 151 -4.48 13.84 3.29
N PRO A 152 -4.75 14.77 4.22
CA PRO A 152 -5.49 14.49 5.44
C PRO A 152 -6.99 14.21 5.20
N TYR A 153 -7.45 14.33 3.95
CA TYR A 153 -8.82 14.01 3.53
C TYR A 153 -9.02 12.54 3.15
N ILE A 154 -7.95 11.74 3.13
CA ILE A 154 -8.02 10.29 2.91
C ILE A 154 -7.49 9.52 4.11
N ASN A 155 -8.05 8.35 4.34
CA ASN A 155 -7.59 7.43 5.37
C ASN A 155 -7.39 6.04 4.78
N LEU A 156 -6.12 5.65 4.64
CA LEU A 156 -5.71 4.31 4.26
C LEU A 156 -5.23 3.49 5.47
N SER A 157 -5.38 3.99 6.70
CA SER A 157 -5.03 3.26 7.93
C SER A 157 -6.23 2.45 8.45
N PRO A 158 -6.04 1.42 9.28
CA PRO A 158 -7.14 0.66 9.87
C PRO A 158 -7.87 1.41 10.99
N PHE A 159 -7.38 2.57 11.42
CA PHE A 159 -7.90 3.32 12.55
C PHE A 159 -8.75 4.50 12.06
N GLU A 160 -9.83 4.82 12.78
CA GLU A 160 -10.62 6.03 12.50
C GLU A 160 -9.76 7.28 12.74
N THR A 161 -9.90 8.27 11.85
CA THR A 161 -9.29 9.59 12.00
C THR A 161 -10.30 10.69 11.66
N GLN A 162 -9.90 11.95 11.74
CA GLN A 162 -10.71 13.11 11.34
C GLN A 162 -9.98 13.90 10.27
N ASP A 163 -10.74 14.42 9.31
CA ASP A 163 -10.24 15.38 8.35
C ASP A 163 -10.05 16.78 8.99
N PRO A 164 -9.38 17.72 8.32
CA PRO A 164 -9.20 19.09 8.83
C PRO A 164 -10.49 19.88 9.09
N ASN A 165 -11.63 19.45 8.53
CA ASN A 165 -12.93 20.07 8.75
C ASN A 165 -13.71 19.44 9.92
N GLY A 166 -13.14 18.43 10.59
CA GLY A 166 -13.76 17.70 11.69
C GLY A 166 -14.70 16.58 11.25
N TYR A 167 -14.74 16.23 9.97
CA TYR A 167 -15.50 15.06 9.50
C TYR A 167 -14.73 13.77 9.83
N LYS A 168 -15.46 12.77 10.31
CA LYS A 168 -14.90 11.44 10.58
C LYS A 168 -14.52 10.73 9.28
N LEU A 169 -13.29 10.24 9.23
CA LEU A 169 -12.78 9.34 8.21
C LEU A 169 -12.66 7.95 8.84
N GLY A 170 -13.55 7.04 8.44
CA GLY A 170 -13.54 5.66 8.92
C GLY A 170 -12.21 4.96 8.63
N GLY A 171 -11.79 4.07 9.52
CA GLY A 171 -10.64 3.21 9.29
C GLY A 171 -10.90 2.22 8.14
N LEU A 172 -9.87 1.97 7.34
CA LEU A 172 -9.89 1.01 6.26
C LEU A 172 -9.38 -0.35 6.77
N SER A 173 -10.31 -1.28 7.01
CA SER A 173 -9.97 -2.65 7.39
C SER A 173 -9.16 -3.34 6.28
N ASN A 174 -8.51 -4.47 6.59
CA ASN A 174 -7.79 -5.26 5.58
C ASN A 174 -8.74 -5.72 4.45
N LEU A 175 -9.95 -6.14 4.82
CA LEU A 175 -11.00 -6.47 3.87
C LEU A 175 -11.40 -5.25 3.01
N GLY A 176 -11.63 -4.10 3.65
CA GLY A 176 -11.95 -2.85 2.93
C GLY A 176 -10.84 -2.42 1.97
N MET A 177 -9.57 -2.61 2.36
CA MET A 177 -8.42 -2.36 1.51
C MET A 177 -8.41 -3.27 0.27
N GLY A 178 -8.78 -4.55 0.44
CA GLY A 178 -8.97 -5.49 -0.67
C GLY A 178 -9.99 -4.98 -1.68
N TYR A 179 -11.18 -4.59 -1.20
CA TYR A 179 -12.22 -4.00 -2.07
C TYR A 179 -11.74 -2.75 -2.82
N VAL A 180 -11.07 -1.83 -2.13
CA VAL A 180 -10.55 -0.61 -2.75
C VAL A 180 -9.54 -0.95 -3.85
N PHE A 181 -8.63 -1.89 -3.58
CA PHE A 181 -7.60 -2.29 -4.53
C PHE A 181 -8.18 -3.00 -5.76
N GLU A 182 -9.16 -3.89 -5.56
CA GLU A 182 -9.86 -4.59 -6.64
C GLU A 182 -10.67 -3.66 -7.52
N GLU A 183 -11.39 -2.70 -6.92
CA GLU A 183 -12.13 -1.70 -7.67
C GLU A 183 -11.21 -0.78 -8.48
N LEU A 184 -10.01 -0.47 -7.98
CA LEU A 184 -9.00 0.26 -8.75
C LEU A 184 -8.51 -0.57 -9.94
N ILE A 185 -8.19 -1.85 -9.75
CA ILE A 185 -7.80 -2.76 -10.84
C ILE A 185 -8.91 -2.86 -11.88
N ARG A 186 -10.16 -3.06 -11.44
CA ARG A 186 -11.35 -3.14 -12.32
C ARG A 186 -11.46 -1.89 -13.19
N LYS A 187 -11.41 -0.70 -12.58
CA LYS A 187 -11.49 0.57 -13.32
C LYS A 187 -10.36 0.74 -14.32
N PHE A 188 -9.11 0.41 -13.97
CA PHE A 188 -7.98 0.50 -14.89
C PHE A 188 -8.09 -0.49 -16.07
N ASN A 189 -8.60 -1.69 -15.83
CA ASN A 189 -8.79 -2.68 -16.90
C ASN A 189 -9.92 -2.26 -17.86
N GLU A 190 -11.03 -1.73 -17.32
CA GLU A 190 -12.14 -1.17 -18.10
C GLU A 190 -11.68 0.00 -19.00
N GLU A 191 -10.83 0.90 -18.48
CA GLU A 191 -10.30 2.00 -19.30
C GLU A 191 -9.35 1.53 -20.42
N ASN A 192 -8.66 0.42 -20.21
CA ASN A 192 -7.71 -0.13 -21.18
C ASN A 192 -8.35 -1.08 -22.21
N ASN A 193 -9.67 -1.33 -22.12
CA ASN A 193 -10.37 -2.36 -22.91
C ASN A 193 -9.71 -3.76 -22.81
N GLU A 194 -9.03 -4.05 -21.70
CA GLU A 194 -8.55 -5.41 -21.39
C GLU A 194 -9.74 -6.24 -20.88
N GLU A 195 -9.83 -7.54 -21.21
CA GLU A 195 -10.98 -8.38 -20.84
C GLU A 195 -11.12 -8.46 -19.30
N ALA A 196 -12.11 -7.75 -18.76
CA ALA A 196 -12.33 -7.61 -17.31
C ALA A 196 -12.60 -8.94 -16.57
N GLY A 197 -12.88 -10.03 -17.30
CA GLY A 197 -13.25 -11.33 -16.74
C GLY A 197 -12.09 -12.29 -16.46
N GLU A 198 -10.86 -12.03 -16.94
CA GLU A 198 -9.75 -13.00 -16.84
C GLU A 198 -8.93 -12.90 -15.54
N HIS A 199 -9.19 -11.90 -14.68
CA HIS A 199 -8.25 -11.57 -13.60
C HIS A 199 -8.83 -11.59 -12.17
N PHE A 200 -10.16 -11.55 -12.01
CA PHE A 200 -10.77 -11.43 -10.70
C PHE A 200 -12.07 -12.25 -10.56
N THR A 201 -12.23 -12.90 -9.41
CA THR A 201 -13.48 -13.57 -9.03
C THR A 201 -14.25 -12.65 -8.08
N PRO A 202 -15.51 -12.24 -8.39
CA PRO A 202 -16.29 -11.36 -7.51
C PRO A 202 -16.34 -11.83 -6.06
N ARG A 203 -16.27 -10.90 -5.10
CA ARG A 203 -16.21 -11.23 -3.66
C ARG A 203 -17.42 -12.03 -3.18
N GLU A 204 -18.61 -11.79 -3.74
CA GLU A 204 -19.82 -12.56 -3.44
C GLU A 204 -19.72 -14.02 -3.92
N VAL A 205 -19.00 -14.26 -5.01
CA VAL A 205 -18.72 -15.61 -5.51
C VAL A 205 -17.68 -16.29 -4.62
N ILE A 206 -16.64 -15.56 -4.20
CA ILE A 206 -15.63 -16.08 -3.26
C ILE A 206 -16.31 -16.46 -1.93
N ASP A 207 -17.13 -15.57 -1.36
CA ASP A 207 -17.86 -15.81 -0.11
C ASP A 207 -18.72 -17.08 -0.19
N LEU A 208 -19.47 -17.25 -1.29
CA LEU A 208 -20.25 -18.46 -1.54
C LEU A 208 -19.36 -19.70 -1.63
N MET A 209 -18.26 -19.65 -2.38
CA MET A 209 -17.33 -20.77 -2.53
C MET A 209 -16.70 -21.18 -1.20
N THR A 210 -16.28 -20.20 -0.39
CA THR A 210 -15.72 -20.42 0.95
C THR A 210 -16.73 -21.14 1.86
N HIS A 211 -17.99 -20.67 1.92
CA HIS A 211 -19.03 -21.33 2.71
C HIS A 211 -19.32 -22.76 2.22
N LEU A 212 -19.37 -22.98 0.91
CA LEU A 212 -19.58 -24.32 0.34
C LEU A 212 -18.46 -25.30 0.71
N VAL A 213 -17.22 -24.83 0.83
CA VAL A 213 -16.06 -25.66 1.19
C VAL A 213 -15.96 -25.89 2.70
N PHE A 214 -16.16 -24.85 3.52
CA PHE A 214 -15.84 -24.88 4.95
C PHE A 214 -17.02 -25.20 5.86
N ASP A 215 -18.24 -24.76 5.55
CA ASP A 215 -19.40 -25.04 6.42
C ASP A 215 -19.64 -26.53 6.67
N PRO A 216 -19.48 -27.44 5.69
CA PRO A 216 -19.67 -28.88 5.91
C PRO A 216 -18.64 -29.49 6.87
N ILE A 217 -17.46 -28.87 7.00
CA ILE A 217 -16.34 -29.41 7.78
C ILE A 217 -15.99 -28.57 9.01
N LYS A 218 -16.75 -27.50 9.30
CA LYS A 218 -16.43 -26.50 10.34
C LYS A 218 -16.06 -27.11 11.69
N ASP A 219 -16.74 -28.18 12.11
CA ASP A 219 -16.53 -28.84 13.41
C ASP A 219 -15.32 -29.80 13.40
N ARG A 220 -14.66 -29.97 12.25
CA ARG A 220 -13.52 -30.86 12.00
C ARG A 220 -12.29 -30.11 11.47
N ILE A 221 -12.33 -28.77 11.44
CA ILE A 221 -11.20 -27.96 10.96
C ILE A 221 -10.04 -28.10 11.97
N PRO A 222 -8.86 -28.59 11.53
CA PRO A 222 -7.67 -28.66 12.38
C PRO A 222 -7.13 -27.27 12.71
N TYR A 223 -6.27 -27.16 13.72
CA TYR A 223 -5.62 -25.90 14.11
C TYR A 223 -4.81 -25.25 12.96
N ALA A 224 -4.23 -26.06 12.10
CA ALA A 224 -3.54 -25.62 10.90
C ALA A 224 -4.14 -26.33 9.68
N LEU A 225 -4.51 -25.55 8.66
CA LEU A 225 -5.07 -26.04 7.41
C LEU A 225 -4.28 -25.45 6.23
N SER A 226 -4.00 -26.28 5.23
CA SER A 226 -3.43 -25.82 3.97
C SER A 226 -4.54 -25.65 2.93
N VAL A 227 -4.63 -24.46 2.34
CA VAL A 227 -5.55 -24.12 1.25
C VAL A 227 -4.73 -23.94 -0.02
N TYR A 228 -5.20 -24.49 -1.14
CA TYR A 228 -4.52 -24.40 -2.44
C TYR A 228 -5.48 -23.92 -3.51
N ASP A 229 -5.08 -22.85 -4.21
CA ASP A 229 -5.73 -22.34 -5.40
C ASP A 229 -4.72 -22.37 -6.57
N PRO A 230 -4.89 -23.27 -7.56
CA PRO A 230 -3.96 -23.43 -8.67
C PRO A 230 -3.97 -22.26 -9.66
N ALA A 231 -4.94 -21.36 -9.57
CA ALA A 231 -5.14 -20.24 -10.49
C ALA A 231 -5.56 -18.98 -9.75
N CYS A 232 -4.88 -18.68 -8.63
CA CYS A 232 -5.35 -17.71 -7.64
C CYS A 232 -5.47 -16.26 -8.13
N GLY A 233 -4.92 -15.91 -9.30
CA GLY A 233 -5.00 -14.55 -9.85
C GLY A 233 -4.51 -13.51 -8.83
N SER A 234 -5.38 -12.56 -8.47
CA SER A 234 -5.12 -11.55 -7.42
C SER A 234 -5.05 -12.11 -5.99
N GLY A 235 -5.29 -13.40 -5.78
CA GLY A 235 -5.34 -14.04 -4.47
C GLY A 235 -6.63 -13.77 -3.69
N GLY A 236 -7.69 -13.25 -4.33
CA GLY A 236 -8.96 -12.94 -3.68
C GLY A 236 -9.55 -14.11 -2.89
N MET A 237 -9.49 -15.33 -3.44
CA MET A 237 -9.96 -16.55 -2.77
C MET A 237 -9.21 -16.91 -1.48
N LEU A 238 -7.96 -16.46 -1.33
CA LEU A 238 -7.13 -16.74 -0.16
C LEU A 238 -7.20 -15.63 0.90
N THR A 239 -7.84 -14.50 0.57
CA THR A 239 -7.91 -13.31 1.42
C THR A 239 -9.29 -13.08 2.04
N GLU A 240 -10.32 -13.81 1.60
CA GLU A 240 -11.56 -14.00 2.36
C GLU A 240 -11.36 -15.15 3.37
N ALA A 241 -11.37 -14.84 4.65
CA ALA A 241 -11.39 -15.83 5.74
C ALA A 241 -12.24 -15.31 6.91
#